data_AF-A0A7K7JBI2-F1
#
_entry.id   AF-A0A7K7JBI2-F1
#
_cell.length_a   1.000
_cell.length_b   1.000
_cell.length_c   1.000
_cell.angle_alpha   90.00
_cell.angle_beta   90.00
_cell.angle_gamma   90.00
#
_symmetry.space_group_name_H-M   'P 1'
#
loop_
_entity.id
_entity.type
_entity.pdbx_description
1 polymer ?
#
loop_
_entity_poly.entity_id
_entity_poly.type
_entity_poly.pdbx_seq_one_letter_code
_entity_poly.pdbx_strand_id
1 'polypeptide(L)'
;TGLHSLVRALFLTLGIVHLEKAIVNISAEVEIIANSRADAFGWLKMEMNSLKEVVFQNSMVVDMITAQMGGVCMLINISCCSYID
;
A
#
# COMPACT_ATOMS: atom_id res chain seq x y z
N THR A 1 -0.49 5.31 52.76
CA THR A 1 -1.04 4.01 52.32
C THR A 1 -0.14 3.40 51.25
N GLY A 2 0.97 2.74 51.63
CA GLY A 2 1.98 2.24 50.69
C GLY A 2 1.50 1.07 49.80
N LEU A 3 0.57 0.26 50.31
CA LEU A 3 -0.02 -0.87 49.60
C LEU A 3 -0.72 -0.47 48.28
N HIS A 4 -1.39 0.68 48.28
CA HIS A 4 -2.11 1.17 47.08
C HIS A 4 -1.15 1.58 45.96
N SER A 5 0.01 2.13 46.31
CA SER A 5 1.04 2.50 45.32
C SER A 5 1.67 1.26 44.68
N LEU A 6 1.88 0.21 45.49
CA LEU A 6 2.43 -1.06 45.03
C LEU A 6 1.45 -1.81 44.11
N VAL A 7 0.16 -1.84 44.47
CA VAL A 7 -0.90 -2.44 43.62
C VAL A 7 -1.01 -1.72 42.28
N ARG A 8 -0.95 -0.38 42.27
CA ARG A 8 -0.94 0.40 41.03
C ARG A 8 0.28 0.10 40.17
N ALA A 9 1.47 0.02 40.77
CA ALA A 9 2.70 -0.31 40.06
C ALA A 9 2.62 -1.71 39.42
N LEU A 10 2.14 -2.71 40.16
CA LEU A 10 1.95 -4.08 39.65
C LEU A 10 0.92 -4.15 38.52
N PHE A 11 -0.18 -3.41 38.62
CA PHE A 11 -1.20 -3.40 37.58
C PHE A 11 -0.67 -2.79 36.26
N LEU A 12 0.11 -1.71 36.36
CA LEU A 12 0.74 -1.06 35.21
C LEU A 12 1.80 -1.96 34.57
N THR A 13 2.66 -2.60 35.36
CA THR A 13 3.73 -3.45 34.81
C THR A 13 3.18 -4.73 34.20
N LEU A 14 2.20 -5.37 34.84
CA LEU A 14 1.55 -6.56 34.27
C LEU A 14 0.82 -6.22 32.97
N GLY A 15 0.08 -5.11 32.93
CA GLY A 15 -0.61 -4.64 31.73
C GLY A 15 0.34 -4.41 30.54
N ILE A 16 1.51 -3.81 30.78
CA ILE A 16 2.53 -3.58 29.75
C ILE A 16 3.08 -4.90 29.21
N VAL A 17 3.40 -5.87 30.08
CA VAL A 17 3.95 -7.18 29.66
C VAL A 17 2.96 -7.95 28.77
N HIS A 18 1.66 -7.89 29.07
CA HIS A 18 0.63 -8.53 28.23
C HIS A 18 0.55 -7.88 26.84
N LEU A 19 0.63 -6.55 26.78
CA LEU A 19 0.59 -5.82 25.52
C LEU A 19 1.85 -6.07 24.68
N GLU A 20 3.03 -6.07 25.30
CA GLU A 20 4.29 -6.38 24.61
C GLU A 20 4.25 -7.77 23.97
N LYS A 21 3.73 -8.78 24.68
CA LYS A 21 3.56 -10.13 24.10
C LYS A 21 2.60 -10.16 22.93
N ALA A 22 1.49 -9.43 23.01
CA ALA A 22 0.53 -9.34 21.91
C ALA A 22 1.15 -8.67 20.68
N ILE A 23 1.93 -7.59 20.87
CA ILE A 23 2.63 -6.89 19.79
C ILE A 23 3.65 -7.81 19.11
N VAL A 24 4.46 -8.54 19.88
CA VAL A 24 5.46 -9.47 19.33
C VAL A 24 4.78 -10.59 18.54
N ASN A 25 3.67 -11.14 19.04
CA ASN A 25 2.92 -12.18 18.33
C ASN A 25 2.36 -11.66 16.99
N ILE A 26 1.76 -10.47 16.98
CA ILE A 26 1.26 -9.84 15.76
C ILE A 26 2.40 -9.57 14.77
N SER A 27 3.55 -9.09 15.24
CA SER A 27 4.73 -8.85 14.40
C SER A 27 5.20 -10.12 13.70
N ALA A 28 5.23 -11.25 14.41
CA ALA A 28 5.64 -12.54 13.85
C ALA A 28 4.66 -13.04 12.77
N GLU A 29 3.35 -12.91 13.01
CA GLU A 29 2.33 -13.25 12.01
C GLU A 29 2.44 -12.37 10.77
N VAL A 30 2.68 -11.06 10.93
CA VAL A 30 2.91 -10.14 9.81
C VAL A 30 4.16 -10.52 9.02
N GLU A 31 5.24 -10.92 9.68
CA GLU A 31 6.46 -11.39 9.03
C GLU A 31 6.24 -12.66 8.22
N ILE A 32 5.46 -13.63 8.74
CA ILE A 32 5.08 -14.84 8.02
C ILE A 32 4.22 -14.52 6.80
N ILE A 33 3.24 -13.62 6.96
CA ILE A 33 2.38 -13.18 5.84
C ILE A 33 3.20 -12.44 4.79
N ALA A 34 4.10 -11.55 5.21
CA ALA A 34 4.98 -10.83 4.31
C ALA A 34 5.91 -11.78 3.56
N ASN A 35 6.54 -12.73 4.23
CA ASN A 35 7.42 -13.72 3.61
C ASN A 35 6.66 -14.66 2.65
N SER A 36 5.49 -15.16 3.05
CA SER A 36 4.67 -16.05 2.21
C SER A 36 4.08 -15.36 0.98
N ARG A 37 3.94 -14.02 1.01
CA ARG A 37 3.38 -13.23 -0.09
C ARG A 37 4.40 -12.33 -0.80
N ALA A 38 5.65 -12.29 -0.34
CA ALA A 38 6.69 -11.41 -0.87
C ALA A 38 6.90 -11.65 -2.38
N ASP A 39 7.01 -12.93 -2.76
CA ASP A 39 7.19 -13.31 -4.16
C ASP A 39 5.97 -12.94 -5.00
N ALA A 40 4.75 -13.23 -4.52
CA ALA A 40 3.52 -12.89 -5.21
C ALA A 40 3.36 -11.36 -5.42
N PHE A 41 3.70 -10.55 -4.42
CA PHE A 41 3.75 -9.10 -4.56
C PHE A 41 4.85 -8.63 -5.52
N GLY A 42 6.00 -9.30 -5.54
CA GLY A 42 7.08 -9.05 -6.48
C GLY A 42 6.66 -9.29 -7.93
N TRP A 43 6.07 -10.46 -8.22
CA TRP A 43 5.53 -10.80 -9.54
C TRP A 43 4.42 -9.84 -9.97
N LEU A 44 3.47 -9.54 -9.08
CA LEU A 44 2.41 -8.58 -9.35
C LEU A 44 2.97 -7.19 -9.67
N LYS A 45 4.00 -6.74 -8.94
CA LYS A 45 4.64 -5.45 -9.22
C LYS A 45 5.35 -5.45 -10.57
N MET A 46 6.03 -6.53 -10.94
CA MET A 46 6.67 -6.66 -12.26
C MET A 46 5.63 -6.64 -13.38
N GLU A 47 4.53 -7.37 -13.22
CA GLU A 47 3.42 -7.38 -14.20
C GLU A 47 2.78 -5.99 -14.33
N MET A 48 2.49 -5.32 -13.21
CA MET A 48 1.95 -3.96 -13.21
C MET A 48 2.90 -2.94 -13.84
N ASN A 49 4.21 -3.07 -13.62
CA ASN A 49 5.20 -2.22 -14.27
C ASN A 49 5.25 -2.45 -15.79
N SER A 50 5.22 -3.71 -16.22
CA SER A 50 5.15 -4.05 -17.66
C SER A 50 3.87 -3.53 -18.30
N LEU A 51 2.73 -3.67 -17.62
CA LEU A 51 1.46 -3.13 -18.09
C LEU A 51 1.47 -1.60 -18.13
N LYS A 52 2.03 -0.92 -17.11
CA LYS A 52 2.18 0.55 -17.08
C LYS A 52 2.96 1.03 -18.30
N GLU A 53 4.05 0.35 -18.65
CA GLU A 53 4.87 0.71 -19.81
C GLU A 53 4.08 0.58 -21.13
N VAL A 54 3.38 -0.55 -21.34
CA VAL A 54 2.57 -0.76 -22.55
C VAL A 54 1.41 0.24 -22.62
N VAL A 55 0.74 0.51 -21.51
CA VAL A 55 -0.36 1.50 -21.44
C VAL A 55 0.17 2.91 -21.71
N PHE A 56 1.33 3.27 -21.18
CA PHE A 56 1.95 4.56 -21.42
C PHE A 56 2.30 4.76 -22.91
N GLN A 57 2.92 3.76 -23.53
CA GLN A 57 3.22 3.79 -24.96
C GLN A 57 1.93 3.90 -25.79
N ASN A 58 0.90 3.11 -25.46
CA ASN A 58 -0.38 3.17 -26.15
C ASN A 58 -1.07 4.53 -25.98
N SER A 59 -1.08 5.10 -24.76
CA SER A 59 -1.64 6.43 -24.51
C SER A 59 -0.96 7.49 -25.35
N MET A 60 0.37 7.47 -25.43
CA MET A 60 1.13 8.42 -26.23
C MET A 60 0.79 8.31 -27.72
N VAL A 61 0.66 7.10 -28.26
CA VAL A 61 0.25 6.88 -29.66
C VAL A 61 -1.14 7.44 -29.90
N VAL A 62 -2.09 7.14 -29.01
CA VAL A 62 -3.45 7.66 -29.14
C VAL A 62 -3.46 9.19 -29.01
N ASP A 63 -2.69 9.78 -28.09
CA ASP A 63 -2.56 11.23 -27.97
C ASP A 63 -1.98 11.85 -29.25
N MET A 64 -0.99 11.21 -29.88
CA MET A 64 -0.39 11.68 -31.13
C MET A 64 -1.39 11.67 -32.30
N ILE A 65 -2.14 10.58 -32.51
CA ILE A 65 -3.12 10.49 -33.60
C ILE A 65 -4.34 11.40 -33.35
N THR A 66 -4.64 11.69 -32.08
CA THR A 66 -5.78 12.50 -31.69
C THR A 66 -5.44 13.97 -31.45
N ALA A 67 -4.16 14.35 -31.50
CA ALA A 67 -3.68 15.71 -31.30
C ALA A 67 -4.39 16.72 -32.22
N GLN A 68 -4.64 16.36 -33.48
CA GLN A 68 -5.35 17.22 -34.45
C GLN A 68 -6.84 17.41 -34.10
N MET A 69 -7.42 16.51 -33.32
CA MET A 69 -8.82 16.54 -32.88
C MET A 69 -8.98 17.08 -31.44
N GLY A 70 -7.93 17.68 -30.88
CA GLY A 70 -7.94 18.22 -29.51
C GLY A 70 -7.54 17.21 -28.43
N GLY A 71 -6.95 16.08 -28.82
CA GLY A 71 -6.52 15.01 -27.92
C GLY A 71 -7.64 14.03 -27.54
N VAL A 72 -7.29 12.99 -26.80
CA VAL A 72 -8.22 11.92 -26.44
C VAL A 72 -9.43 12.46 -25.68
N CYS A 73 -9.22 13.33 -24.70
CA CYS A 73 -10.30 13.85 -23.85
C CYS A 73 -11.39 14.60 -24.61
N MET A 74 -11.00 15.35 -25.65
CA MET A 74 -11.96 16.02 -26.54
C MET A 74 -12.74 15.02 -27.40
N LEU A 75 -12.11 13.93 -27.84
CA LEU A 75 -12.77 12.90 -28.64
C LEU A 75 -13.80 12.08 -27.88
N ILE A 76 -13.49 11.71 -26.63
CA ILE A 76 -14.42 10.97 -25.78
C ILE A 76 -15.36 11.88 -24.99
N ASN A 77 -15.32 13.20 -25.24
CA ASN A 77 -16.16 14.22 -24.61
C ASN A 77 -16.20 14.12 -23.07
N ILE A 78 -15.06 13.79 -22.46
CA ILE A 78 -14.88 13.77 -21.01
C ILE A 78 -13.69 14.64 -20.60
N SER A 79 -13.79 15.27 -19.44
CA SER A 79 -12.64 15.94 -18.83
C SER A 79 -11.72 14.88 -18.24
N CYS A 80 -10.51 14.70 -18.79
CA CYS A 80 -9.51 13.82 -18.19
C CYS A 80 -8.53 14.61 -17.34
N CYS A 81 -8.30 14.14 -16.12
CA CYS A 81 -7.19 14.53 -15.27
C CYS A 81 -6.30 13.29 -15.10
N SER A 82 -5.29 13.13 -15.95
CA SER A 82 -4.32 12.04 -15.83
C SER A 82 -2.94 12.63 -15.61
N TYR A 83 -2.39 12.43 -14.40
CA TYR A 83 -0.97 12.57 -14.13
C TYR A 83 -0.46 11.16 -13.82
N ILE A 84 0.31 10.59 -14.73
CA ILE A 84 1.01 9.33 -14.48
C ILE A 84 2.38 9.72 -13.93
N ASP A 85 2.56 9.56 -12.61
CA ASP A 85 3.86 9.51 -11.93
C ASP A 85 4.43 8.09 -12.07
#